data_AF-A0A077WPQ3-F1
#
_entry.id   AF-A0A077WPQ3-F1
#
_cell.length_a   1.000
_cell.length_b   1.000
_cell.length_c   1.000
_cell.angle_alpha   90.00
_cell.angle_beta   90.00
_cell.angle_gamma   90.00
#
_symmetry.space_group_name_H-M   'P 1'
#
loop_
_entity.id
_entity.type
_entity.pdbx_description
1 polymer ?
#
loop_
_entity_poly.entity_id
_entity_poly.type
_entity_poly.pdbx_seq_one_letter_code
_entity_poly.pdbx_strand_id
1 'polypeptide(L)'
;MTSKSKLAATPPMGWNTWNKYGCNINENLIKETADIMVEHGYLAAGYEYLNLDDCWQSNERDENGTIIVDSVAFPNGIKALADYVHSRGLKFGIYSSAGRETCAGRMASLGYETQDAATYAEWGVDYLKYDNCNWDESDGPAHVRFQAMKDAIDKTGRDMFYSICSWGVENTWDWASQIGHSFRTHDDIYNDWRSIVEITAVHSKVTEYGGPGHWADPDMLEIGNGRLNYYESKAQMSLWAAMKAPLILGNTLAEMPKELYDIVTNPEIIAVNQDPLGIPARCIYHLGTYTDIWAGPLVNNSLVVVVVNWSDRPSSMPIDVSKPWSAGYNGSNVTATELWSGEITHGTSIDVFLAEHEAKVYKFTGGTFNHSKLLMDEQWSMIENTNEDLYPAASLNNTIHGLARRRGLEKAIGEAYVIALGNVNPPETGALTFNQVKGRGVYAMKIHYRDCFSWQPCGTKFTRRWNLRVTVNDGEPTWISLKSSHHWLSQHYNHYTMGVILTQDGDNHIHFDNPDGFAPSIEGIGLRRLRDLPEIVVAGNDDYPTAFILPPMESGDPLASQGALPVIGRVVIDYIWEWVTFALVIVFVIWFIRIIRDRRRRQRKELEYILLTTS
;
A
#
# COMPACT_ATOMS: atom_id res chain seq x y z
N MET A 1 -25.93 7.97 -28.30
CA MET A 1 -24.77 7.14 -27.92
C MET A 1 -23.57 8.06 -27.91
N THR A 2 -23.24 8.61 -26.74
CA THR A 2 -22.01 9.38 -26.53
C THR A 2 -20.83 8.46 -26.86
N SER A 3 -19.89 8.96 -27.66
CA SER A 3 -18.61 8.29 -27.91
C SER A 3 -18.03 7.89 -26.55
N LYS A 4 -17.91 6.58 -26.25
CA LYS A 4 -17.12 6.13 -25.10
C LYS A 4 -15.74 6.79 -25.25
N SER A 5 -15.34 7.57 -24.26
CA SER A 5 -14.01 8.19 -24.24
C SER A 5 -12.96 7.10 -24.47
N LYS A 6 -11.97 7.38 -25.33
CA LYS A 6 -10.83 6.48 -25.56
C LYS A 6 -9.81 6.51 -24.40
N LEU A 7 -10.04 7.36 -23.41
CA LEU A 7 -9.17 7.53 -22.26
C LEU A 7 -9.09 6.23 -21.47
N ALA A 8 -7.88 5.87 -21.02
CA ALA A 8 -7.60 4.65 -20.26
C ALA A 8 -8.00 3.33 -20.96
N ALA A 9 -8.05 3.29 -22.30
CA ALA A 9 -8.29 2.03 -23.03
C ALA A 9 -7.20 0.97 -22.75
N THR A 10 -5.99 1.41 -22.44
CA THR A 10 -4.87 0.66 -21.89
C THR A 10 -4.33 1.40 -20.64
N PRO A 11 -3.52 0.77 -19.79
CA PRO A 11 -2.93 1.44 -18.63
C PRO A 11 -2.11 2.67 -19.05
N PRO A 12 -2.15 3.79 -18.30
CA PRO A 12 -1.36 4.96 -18.65
C PRO A 12 0.13 4.68 -18.48
N MET A 13 0.95 5.28 -19.34
CA MET A 13 2.40 5.25 -19.24
C MET A 13 2.92 6.68 -19.15
N GLY A 14 3.86 6.94 -18.25
CA GLY A 14 4.36 8.29 -18.04
C GLY A 14 5.53 8.39 -17.06
N TRP A 15 5.74 9.59 -16.57
CA TRP A 15 6.75 9.93 -15.58
C TRP A 15 6.17 10.89 -14.54
N ASN A 16 6.65 10.80 -13.31
CA ASN A 16 6.23 11.64 -12.20
C ASN A 16 7.44 12.18 -11.42
N THR A 17 7.35 13.42 -10.96
CA THR A 17 8.44 14.14 -10.30
C THR A 17 8.80 13.62 -8.88
N TRP A 18 7.87 12.98 -8.18
CA TRP A 18 7.90 12.84 -6.72
C TRP A 18 9.08 12.02 -6.18
N ASN A 19 9.20 10.75 -6.58
CA ASN A 19 10.14 9.79 -5.97
C ASN A 19 11.59 10.28 -6.01
N LYS A 20 11.97 11.03 -7.05
CA LYS A 20 13.32 11.56 -7.19
C LYS A 20 13.49 12.98 -6.64
N TYR A 21 12.53 13.87 -6.88
CA TYR A 21 12.73 15.31 -6.66
C TYR A 21 11.97 15.84 -5.44
N GLY A 22 10.90 15.17 -4.98
CA GLY A 22 10.02 15.68 -3.93
C GLY A 22 9.58 17.12 -4.24
N CYS A 23 9.65 18.02 -3.26
CA CYS A 23 9.37 19.44 -3.48
C CYS A 23 10.47 20.22 -4.23
N ASN A 24 11.61 19.62 -4.60
CA ASN A 24 12.69 20.31 -5.30
C ASN A 24 12.44 20.33 -6.82
N ILE A 25 11.29 20.87 -7.22
CA ILE A 25 10.79 20.94 -8.60
C ILE A 25 10.68 22.39 -9.07
N ASN A 26 10.87 22.63 -10.36
CA ASN A 26 10.70 23.94 -10.98
C ASN A 26 10.46 23.80 -12.50
N GLU A 27 10.05 24.90 -13.14
CA GLU A 27 9.71 24.94 -14.56
C GLU A 27 10.82 24.41 -15.49
N ASN A 28 12.09 24.73 -15.21
CA ASN A 28 13.21 24.29 -16.06
C ASN A 28 13.40 22.78 -15.99
N LEU A 29 13.36 22.20 -14.79
CA LEU A 29 13.45 20.74 -14.61
C LEU A 29 12.38 20.02 -15.44
N ILE A 30 11.15 20.53 -15.41
CA ILE A 30 10.03 19.91 -16.14
C ILE A 30 10.21 20.05 -17.66
N LYS A 31 10.65 21.21 -18.15
CA LYS A 31 10.93 21.42 -19.58
C LYS A 31 12.07 20.53 -20.07
N GLU A 32 13.17 20.46 -19.32
CA GLU A 32 14.30 19.57 -19.64
C GLU A 32 13.89 18.10 -19.64
N THR A 33 13.06 17.69 -18.67
CA THR A 33 12.55 16.32 -18.62
C THR A 33 11.63 16.02 -19.81
N ALA A 34 10.78 16.96 -20.22
CA ALA A 34 9.95 16.84 -21.41
C ALA A 34 10.79 16.66 -22.68
N ASP A 35 11.88 17.44 -22.82
CA ASP A 35 12.81 17.29 -23.93
C ASP A 35 13.49 15.91 -23.91
N ILE A 36 13.98 15.46 -22.75
CA ILE A 36 14.58 14.12 -22.56
C ILE A 36 13.60 12.99 -22.91
N MET A 37 12.34 13.09 -22.48
CA MET A 37 11.33 12.06 -22.77
C MET A 37 11.16 11.85 -24.28
N VAL A 38 11.26 12.92 -25.07
CA VAL A 38 11.18 12.84 -26.53
C VAL A 38 12.51 12.42 -27.15
N GLU A 39 13.60 13.12 -26.81
CA GLU A 39 14.92 12.93 -27.43
C GLU A 39 15.52 11.56 -27.14
N HIS A 40 15.27 11.02 -25.94
CA HIS A 40 15.77 9.70 -25.53
C HIS A 40 14.75 8.57 -25.75
N GLY A 41 13.66 8.84 -26.47
CA GLY A 41 12.74 7.79 -26.95
C GLY A 41 11.76 7.22 -25.92
N TYR A 42 11.60 7.82 -24.74
CA TYR A 42 10.58 7.39 -23.77
C TYR A 42 9.16 7.60 -24.32
N LEU A 43 8.90 8.73 -24.98
CA LEU A 43 7.62 8.98 -25.67
C LEU A 43 7.39 7.92 -26.77
N ALA A 44 8.43 7.55 -27.52
CA ALA A 44 8.33 6.52 -28.55
C ALA A 44 8.06 5.12 -27.97
N ALA A 45 8.53 4.84 -26.75
CA ALA A 45 8.20 3.63 -26.00
C ALA A 45 6.78 3.65 -25.41
N GLY A 46 6.11 4.81 -25.38
CA GLY A 46 4.73 4.97 -24.93
C GLY A 46 4.54 5.85 -23.69
N TYR A 47 5.63 6.28 -23.05
CA TYR A 47 5.57 7.17 -21.88
C TYR A 47 5.12 8.58 -22.29
N GLU A 48 3.81 8.81 -22.33
CA GLU A 48 3.21 10.05 -22.86
C GLU A 48 2.83 11.07 -21.78
N TYR A 49 2.58 10.64 -20.55
CA TYR A 49 2.18 11.53 -19.46
C TYR A 49 3.41 12.06 -18.69
N LEU A 50 3.53 13.39 -18.58
CA LEU A 50 4.48 14.05 -17.68
C LEU A 50 3.68 14.64 -16.51
N ASN A 51 3.75 14.00 -15.35
CA ASN A 51 2.97 14.34 -14.17
C ASN A 51 3.78 15.20 -13.19
N LEU A 52 3.33 16.44 -12.97
CA LEU A 52 3.82 17.34 -11.94
C LEU A 52 3.16 16.98 -10.61
N ASP A 53 3.93 16.44 -9.66
CA ASP A 53 3.42 16.04 -8.35
C ASP A 53 3.36 17.24 -7.37
N ASP A 54 3.22 16.97 -6.07
CA ASP A 54 3.04 17.97 -5.00
C ASP A 54 4.10 19.10 -5.00
N CYS A 55 3.80 20.19 -4.29
CA CYS A 55 4.65 21.36 -4.11
C CYS A 55 4.73 22.34 -5.29
N TRP A 56 3.85 22.23 -6.29
CA TRP A 56 3.65 23.29 -7.29
C TRP A 56 2.77 24.44 -6.78
N GLN A 57 1.91 24.13 -5.80
CA GLN A 57 1.03 25.09 -5.15
C GLN A 57 1.80 25.89 -4.09
N SER A 58 1.37 27.13 -3.89
CA SER A 58 1.66 27.85 -2.66
C SER A 58 0.76 27.36 -1.51
N ASN A 59 0.89 28.00 -0.34
CA ASN A 59 0.05 27.71 0.83
C ASN A 59 -1.18 28.62 0.90
N GLU A 60 -1.51 29.34 -0.17
CA GLU A 60 -2.59 30.32 -0.17
C GLU A 60 -3.45 30.18 -1.44
N ARG A 61 -4.71 30.61 -1.30
CA ARG A 61 -5.61 30.88 -2.42
C ARG A 61 -5.70 32.39 -2.62
N ASP A 62 -5.93 32.81 -3.85
CA ASP A 62 -6.16 34.22 -4.16
C ASP A 62 -7.54 34.72 -3.68
N GLU A 63 -7.84 35.99 -3.90
CA GLU A 63 -9.12 36.60 -3.51
C GLU A 63 -10.36 35.94 -4.16
N ASN A 64 -10.17 35.22 -5.27
CA ASN A 64 -11.23 34.47 -5.95
C ASN A 64 -11.32 33.02 -5.47
N GLY A 65 -10.46 32.59 -4.54
CA GLY A 65 -10.40 31.21 -4.06
C GLY A 65 -9.60 30.28 -4.96
N THR A 66 -8.79 30.78 -5.91
CA THR A 66 -7.96 29.94 -6.80
C THR A 66 -6.64 29.62 -6.13
N ILE A 67 -6.14 28.39 -6.25
CA ILE A 67 -4.80 28.02 -5.75
C ILE A 67 -3.75 28.92 -6.41
N ILE A 68 -2.95 29.62 -5.58
CA ILE A 68 -1.83 30.42 -6.08
C ILE A 68 -0.68 29.46 -6.41
N VAL A 69 -0.16 29.56 -7.64
CA VAL A 69 1.03 28.83 -8.11
C VAL A 69 2.29 29.40 -7.44
N ASP A 70 3.26 28.54 -7.08
CA ASP A 70 4.57 29.00 -6.65
C ASP A 70 5.29 29.71 -7.81
N SER A 71 5.28 31.05 -7.79
CA SER A 71 5.86 31.88 -8.86
C SER A 71 7.40 31.91 -8.86
N VAL A 72 8.06 31.39 -7.82
CA VAL A 72 9.52 31.23 -7.81
C VAL A 72 9.88 29.96 -8.57
N ALA A 73 9.18 28.86 -8.30
CA ALA A 73 9.40 27.59 -9.00
C ALA A 73 8.84 27.59 -10.43
N PHE A 74 7.70 28.27 -10.66
CA PHE A 74 6.98 28.31 -11.93
C PHE A 74 6.69 29.75 -12.37
N PRO A 75 7.71 30.53 -12.75
CA PRO A 75 7.59 31.96 -13.02
C PRO A 75 6.66 32.30 -14.19
N ASN A 76 6.44 31.39 -15.13
CA ASN A 76 5.50 31.59 -16.24
C ASN A 76 4.12 30.94 -16.00
N GLY A 77 3.91 30.34 -14.82
CA GLY A 77 2.68 29.65 -14.46
C GLY A 77 2.51 28.28 -15.12
N ILE A 78 1.55 27.51 -14.61
CA ILE A 78 1.33 26.12 -15.02
C ILE A 78 0.81 26.00 -16.45
N LYS A 79 -0.04 26.93 -16.90
CA LYS A 79 -0.53 26.92 -18.29
C LYS A 79 0.61 26.97 -19.31
N ALA A 80 1.56 27.89 -19.13
CA ALA A 80 2.69 28.02 -20.06
C ALA A 80 3.58 26.76 -20.05
N LEU A 81 3.70 26.10 -18.90
CA LEU A 81 4.40 24.83 -18.78
C LEU A 81 3.66 23.70 -19.49
N ALA A 82 2.35 23.57 -19.30
CA ALA A 82 1.51 22.60 -20.00
C ALA A 82 1.56 22.80 -21.53
N ASP A 83 1.43 24.04 -22.01
CA ASP A 83 1.57 24.38 -23.43
C ASP A 83 2.94 23.95 -24.00
N TYR A 84 4.03 24.09 -23.21
CA TYR A 84 5.36 23.62 -23.61
C TYR A 84 5.40 22.09 -23.73
N VAL A 85 4.89 21.38 -22.72
CA VAL A 85 4.82 19.90 -22.71
C VAL A 85 4.01 19.39 -23.90
N HIS A 86 2.86 20.00 -24.20
CA HIS A 86 2.07 19.68 -25.38
C HIS A 86 2.82 19.95 -26.69
N SER A 87 3.64 21.01 -26.76
CA SER A 87 4.46 21.30 -27.94
C SER A 87 5.51 20.22 -28.25
N ARG A 88 5.81 19.36 -27.27
CA ARG A 88 6.68 18.17 -27.40
C ARG A 88 5.92 16.89 -27.74
N GLY A 89 4.59 16.96 -27.87
CA GLY A 89 3.73 15.81 -28.13
C GLY A 89 3.44 14.95 -26.89
N LEU A 90 3.80 15.44 -25.70
CA LEU A 90 3.47 14.83 -24.41
C LEU A 90 2.14 15.35 -23.88
N LYS A 91 1.60 14.67 -22.89
CA LYS A 91 0.43 15.07 -22.09
C LYS A 91 0.90 15.58 -20.72
N PHE A 92 0.23 16.58 -20.19
CA PHE A 92 0.62 17.21 -18.92
C PHE A 92 -0.31 16.78 -17.78
N GLY A 93 0.28 16.31 -16.69
CA GLY A 93 -0.45 15.95 -15.48
C GLY A 93 -0.17 16.88 -14.31
N ILE A 94 -1.14 17.00 -13.41
CA ILE A 94 -1.06 17.78 -12.18
C ILE A 94 -1.52 16.94 -10.99
N TYR A 95 -1.22 17.41 -9.79
CA TYR A 95 -1.56 16.77 -8.52
C TYR A 95 -2.36 17.69 -7.60
N SER A 96 -3.31 17.11 -6.86
CA SER A 96 -3.98 17.71 -5.70
C SER A 96 -4.43 16.62 -4.73
N SER A 97 -5.12 16.97 -3.64
CA SER A 97 -5.68 16.03 -2.66
C SER A 97 -7.18 16.25 -2.46
N ALA A 98 -7.92 15.18 -2.17
CA ALA A 98 -9.29 15.16 -1.67
C ALA A 98 -9.37 15.54 -0.18
N GLY A 99 -8.51 16.47 0.24
CA GLY A 99 -8.46 17.08 1.56
C GLY A 99 -8.18 18.58 1.46
N ARG A 100 -8.04 19.24 2.61
CA ARG A 100 -7.86 20.69 2.69
C ARG A 100 -6.44 21.12 2.33
N GLU A 101 -5.48 20.25 2.62
CA GLU A 101 -4.08 20.41 2.23
C GLU A 101 -3.57 19.14 1.54
N THR A 102 -2.57 19.31 0.67
CA THR A 102 -1.85 18.19 0.08
C THR A 102 -0.98 17.49 1.13
N CYS A 103 -0.47 16.30 0.83
CA CYS A 103 0.41 15.58 1.74
C CYS A 103 1.66 16.39 2.16
N ALA A 104 2.15 17.29 1.32
CA ALA A 104 3.25 18.21 1.64
C ALA A 104 2.81 19.52 2.35
N GLY A 105 1.54 19.64 2.73
CA GLY A 105 1.00 20.81 3.44
C GLY A 105 0.77 22.02 2.52
N ARG A 106 0.44 21.80 1.25
CA ARG A 106 0.08 22.86 0.28
C ARG A 106 -1.42 22.94 0.09
N MET A 107 -1.93 23.99 -0.56
CA MET A 107 -3.38 24.09 -0.84
C MET A 107 -3.87 22.92 -1.71
N ALA A 108 -4.96 22.27 -1.28
CA ALA A 108 -5.63 21.18 -2.00
C ALA A 108 -7.11 21.48 -2.25
N SER A 109 -7.86 20.54 -2.83
CA SER A 109 -9.10 20.84 -3.56
C SER A 109 -10.42 20.49 -2.86
N LEU A 110 -10.40 19.95 -1.64
CA LEU A 110 -11.64 19.62 -0.93
C LEU A 110 -12.50 20.89 -0.69
N GLY A 111 -13.75 20.85 -1.16
CA GLY A 111 -14.69 21.98 -1.13
C GLY A 111 -14.48 23.04 -2.23
N TYR A 112 -13.43 22.91 -3.05
CA TYR A 112 -13.10 23.77 -4.19
C TYR A 112 -13.06 23.00 -5.51
N GLU A 113 -13.61 21.78 -5.56
CA GLU A 113 -13.43 20.84 -6.66
C GLU A 113 -13.85 21.43 -8.01
N THR A 114 -15.01 22.11 -8.04
CA THR A 114 -15.54 22.73 -9.28
C THR A 114 -14.62 23.84 -9.80
N GLN A 115 -14.06 24.66 -8.92
CA GLN A 115 -13.17 25.76 -9.30
C GLN A 115 -11.80 25.24 -9.73
N ASP A 116 -11.24 24.30 -8.97
CA ASP A 116 -9.93 23.74 -9.24
C ASP A 116 -9.95 22.92 -10.55
N ALA A 117 -10.98 22.09 -10.77
CA ALA A 117 -11.13 21.36 -12.04
C ALA A 117 -11.24 22.31 -13.24
N ALA A 118 -12.01 23.40 -13.13
CA ALA A 118 -12.11 24.40 -14.19
C ALA A 118 -10.76 25.07 -14.48
N THR A 119 -9.98 25.38 -13.43
CA THR A 119 -8.63 25.95 -13.54
C THR A 119 -7.68 24.97 -14.23
N TYR A 120 -7.70 23.69 -13.85
CA TYR A 120 -6.89 22.65 -14.48
C TYR A 120 -7.25 22.47 -15.96
N ALA A 121 -8.54 22.52 -16.30
CA ALA A 121 -9.00 22.47 -17.67
C ALA A 121 -8.55 23.68 -18.51
N GLU A 122 -8.59 24.90 -17.94
CA GLU A 122 -8.07 26.12 -18.57
C GLU A 122 -6.56 26.05 -18.82
N TRP A 123 -5.80 25.48 -17.89
CA TRP A 123 -4.36 25.27 -18.04
C TRP A 123 -4.00 24.18 -19.05
N GLY A 124 -4.96 23.36 -19.47
CA GLY A 124 -4.73 22.28 -20.41
C GLY A 124 -4.23 20.99 -19.76
N VAL A 125 -4.54 20.75 -18.49
CA VAL A 125 -4.17 19.50 -17.80
C VAL A 125 -4.88 18.30 -18.46
N ASP A 126 -4.15 17.21 -18.67
CA ASP A 126 -4.63 15.95 -19.27
C ASP A 126 -4.73 14.80 -18.26
N TYR A 127 -4.15 14.97 -17.06
CA TYR A 127 -4.08 13.96 -16.01
C TYR A 127 -4.14 14.64 -14.63
N LEU A 128 -5.00 14.14 -13.74
CA LEU A 128 -5.06 14.55 -12.34
C LEU A 128 -4.76 13.34 -11.45
N LYS A 129 -3.64 13.38 -10.72
CA LYS A 129 -3.41 12.54 -9.54
C LYS A 129 -4.13 13.22 -8.35
N TYR A 130 -5.04 12.50 -7.70
CA TYR A 130 -5.85 13.06 -6.63
C TYR A 130 -5.70 12.25 -5.35
N ASP A 131 -5.03 12.84 -4.36
CA ASP A 131 -4.62 12.19 -3.10
C ASP A 131 -5.71 12.17 -2.02
N ASN A 132 -5.39 11.65 -0.85
CA ASN A 132 -6.31 11.46 0.28
C ASN A 132 -5.74 11.98 1.62
N CYS A 133 -4.80 12.94 1.58
CA CYS A 133 -4.23 13.58 2.78
C CYS A 133 -5.11 14.72 3.32
N ASN A 134 -5.04 14.96 4.64
CA ASN A 134 -5.61 16.10 5.38
C ASN A 134 -7.13 16.32 5.18
N TRP A 135 -7.93 15.31 5.48
CA TRP A 135 -9.40 15.37 5.50
C TRP A 135 -9.92 14.98 6.89
N ASP A 136 -11.05 15.54 7.30
CA ASP A 136 -11.69 15.21 8.59
C ASP A 136 -12.84 14.22 8.38
N GLU A 137 -13.17 13.42 9.40
CA GLU A 137 -14.35 12.52 9.35
C GLU A 137 -15.66 13.26 9.00
N SER A 138 -15.78 14.55 9.36
CA SER A 138 -16.94 15.37 8.99
C SER A 138 -17.01 15.74 7.50
N ASP A 139 -15.92 15.60 6.76
CA ASP A 139 -15.88 15.83 5.30
C ASP A 139 -16.47 14.64 4.52
N GLY A 140 -16.74 13.52 5.21
CA GLY A 140 -17.42 12.36 4.67
C GLY A 140 -16.50 11.27 4.12
N PRO A 141 -17.08 10.12 3.73
CA PRO A 141 -16.35 8.95 3.28
C PRO A 141 -15.63 9.20 1.95
N ALA A 142 -14.58 8.41 1.67
CA ALA A 142 -13.72 8.60 0.51
C ALA A 142 -14.51 8.67 -0.80
N HIS A 143 -15.43 7.73 -1.03
CA HIS A 143 -16.21 7.69 -2.28
C HIS A 143 -17.00 8.98 -2.55
N VAL A 144 -17.47 9.69 -1.52
CA VAL A 144 -18.18 10.98 -1.68
C VAL A 144 -17.21 12.09 -2.09
N ARG A 145 -16.06 12.21 -1.39
CA ARG A 145 -15.06 13.24 -1.68
C ARG A 145 -14.44 13.07 -3.07
N PHE A 146 -14.15 11.84 -3.47
CA PHE A 146 -13.61 11.54 -4.80
C PHE A 146 -14.64 11.70 -5.92
N GLN A 147 -15.93 11.41 -5.67
CA GLN A 147 -17.01 11.66 -6.62
C GLN A 147 -17.18 13.16 -6.89
N ALA A 148 -17.03 14.02 -5.89
CA ALA A 148 -17.15 15.47 -6.06
C ALA A 148 -16.15 16.02 -7.11
N MET A 149 -14.89 15.57 -7.06
CA MET A 149 -13.88 15.94 -8.06
C MET A 149 -14.16 15.30 -9.43
N LYS A 150 -14.68 14.06 -9.49
CA LYS A 150 -15.12 13.46 -10.76
C LYS A 150 -16.21 14.30 -11.44
N ASP A 151 -17.23 14.69 -10.69
CA ASP A 151 -18.33 15.52 -11.19
C ASP A 151 -17.84 16.90 -11.64
N ALA A 152 -16.85 17.45 -10.95
CA ALA A 152 -16.20 18.70 -11.31
C ALA A 152 -15.43 18.58 -12.64
N ILE A 153 -14.62 17.52 -12.81
CA ILE A 153 -13.89 17.21 -14.05
C ILE A 153 -14.87 17.10 -15.22
N ASP A 154 -15.94 16.33 -15.08
CA ASP A 154 -16.93 16.11 -16.15
C ASP A 154 -17.58 17.43 -16.61
N LYS A 155 -17.85 18.36 -15.67
CA LYS A 155 -18.43 19.67 -15.98
C LYS A 155 -17.50 20.56 -16.80
N THR A 156 -16.19 20.34 -16.77
CA THR A 156 -15.25 21.11 -17.58
C THR A 156 -15.37 20.82 -19.08
N GLY A 157 -15.85 19.61 -19.43
CA GLY A 157 -15.87 19.13 -20.81
C GLY A 157 -14.50 18.79 -21.40
N ARG A 158 -13.41 18.86 -20.62
CA ARG A 158 -12.07 18.43 -21.00
C ARG A 158 -11.84 17.00 -20.52
N ASP A 159 -11.36 16.13 -21.42
CA ASP A 159 -10.89 14.80 -21.03
C ASP A 159 -9.64 14.93 -20.13
N MET A 160 -9.76 14.49 -18.87
CA MET A 160 -8.66 14.41 -17.90
C MET A 160 -8.59 13.00 -17.33
N PHE A 161 -7.43 12.35 -17.43
CA PHE A 161 -7.20 11.05 -16.79
C PHE A 161 -7.27 11.25 -15.28
N TYR A 162 -8.12 10.50 -14.59
CA TYR A 162 -8.42 10.72 -13.18
C TYR A 162 -7.85 9.56 -12.36
N SER A 163 -6.72 9.82 -11.71
CA SER A 163 -5.94 8.85 -10.97
C SER A 163 -6.20 9.00 -9.48
N ILE A 164 -7.01 8.10 -8.93
CA ILE A 164 -7.42 8.11 -7.52
C ILE A 164 -6.29 7.57 -6.66
N CYS A 165 -5.80 8.38 -5.71
CA CYS A 165 -4.75 8.03 -4.78
C CYS A 165 -5.30 7.98 -3.35
N SER A 166 -6.01 6.89 -3.02
CA SER A 166 -6.61 6.65 -1.71
C SER A 166 -6.02 5.44 -0.97
N TRP A 167 -4.93 4.86 -1.49
CA TRP A 167 -4.15 3.79 -0.85
C TRP A 167 -4.95 2.52 -0.45
N GLY A 168 -6.05 2.23 -1.16
CA GLY A 168 -6.93 1.10 -0.85
C GLY A 168 -7.87 1.31 0.35
N VAL A 169 -7.91 2.51 0.94
CA VAL A 169 -8.83 2.89 2.04
C VAL A 169 -10.28 2.70 1.58
N GLU A 170 -11.15 2.26 2.50
CA GLU A 170 -12.58 2.02 2.25
C GLU A 170 -12.82 1.14 1.02
N ASN A 171 -12.00 0.10 0.86
CA ASN A 171 -12.05 -0.84 -0.27
C ASN A 171 -12.16 -0.11 -1.61
N THR A 172 -11.18 0.77 -1.87
CA THR A 172 -11.17 1.69 -3.02
C THR A 172 -11.65 1.06 -4.34
N TRP A 173 -11.29 -0.19 -4.62
CA TRP A 173 -11.68 -0.92 -5.83
C TRP A 173 -13.21 -1.07 -6.03
N ASP A 174 -14.02 -1.08 -4.96
CA ASP A 174 -15.47 -1.27 -5.03
C ASP A 174 -16.18 -0.06 -5.67
N TRP A 175 -15.63 1.14 -5.51
CA TRP A 175 -16.25 2.39 -5.96
C TRP A 175 -15.37 3.16 -6.96
N ALA A 176 -14.04 3.16 -6.80
CA ALA A 176 -13.14 3.97 -7.62
C ALA A 176 -13.08 3.48 -9.07
N SER A 177 -13.28 2.18 -9.31
CA SER A 177 -13.38 1.60 -10.67
C SER A 177 -14.53 2.16 -11.50
N GLN A 178 -15.56 2.73 -10.85
CA GLN A 178 -16.72 3.31 -11.51
C GLN A 178 -16.54 4.79 -11.88
N ILE A 179 -15.59 5.47 -11.24
CA ILE A 179 -15.47 6.94 -11.29
C ILE A 179 -14.09 7.42 -11.72
N GLY A 180 -13.04 6.65 -11.49
CA GLY A 180 -11.65 6.93 -11.83
C GLY A 180 -11.15 6.11 -13.01
N HIS A 181 -10.05 6.57 -13.59
CA HIS A 181 -9.34 5.89 -14.68
C HIS A 181 -8.18 5.02 -14.15
N SER A 182 -7.70 5.30 -12.93
CA SER A 182 -6.92 4.37 -12.13
C SER A 182 -7.19 4.59 -10.64
N PHE A 183 -6.84 3.60 -9.82
CA PHE A 183 -7.00 3.68 -8.37
C PHE A 183 -5.87 2.98 -7.61
N ARG A 184 -5.20 3.71 -6.72
CA ARG A 184 -4.11 3.21 -5.88
C ARG A 184 -4.62 2.16 -4.90
N THR A 185 -3.96 1.01 -4.89
CA THR A 185 -4.39 -0.17 -4.10
C THR A 185 -3.62 -0.35 -2.80
N HIS A 186 -2.52 0.39 -2.62
CA HIS A 186 -1.61 0.27 -1.49
C HIS A 186 -0.94 1.63 -1.20
N ASP A 187 -0.36 1.77 -0.01
CA ASP A 187 0.57 2.85 0.38
C ASP A 187 1.67 3.07 -0.64
N ASP A 188 2.31 4.24 -0.55
CA ASP A 188 3.40 4.62 -1.43
C ASP A 188 4.51 3.58 -1.47
N ILE A 189 5.01 3.36 -2.69
CA ILE A 189 6.20 2.57 -2.91
C ILE A 189 7.43 3.28 -2.37
N TYR A 190 8.33 2.50 -1.79
CA TYR A 190 9.69 2.92 -1.49
C TYR A 190 10.67 2.24 -2.43
N ASN A 191 11.77 2.94 -2.69
CA ASN A 191 12.93 2.44 -3.42
C ASN A 191 13.64 1.31 -2.64
N ASP A 192 13.02 0.15 -2.51
CA ASP A 192 13.60 -1.10 -2.03
C ASP A 192 12.75 -2.30 -2.44
N TRP A 193 13.39 -3.48 -2.52
CA TRP A 193 12.75 -4.72 -2.94
C TRP A 193 11.60 -5.14 -2.02
N ARG A 194 11.74 -4.89 -0.72
CA ARG A 194 10.72 -5.25 0.27
C ARG A 194 9.40 -4.52 -0.03
N SER A 195 9.46 -3.24 -0.38
CA SER A 195 8.26 -2.48 -0.73
C SER A 195 7.53 -3.07 -1.94
N ILE A 196 8.25 -3.54 -2.96
CA ILE A 196 7.67 -4.18 -4.14
C ILE A 196 6.94 -5.48 -3.75
N VAL A 197 7.56 -6.29 -2.89
CA VAL A 197 6.95 -7.54 -2.38
C VAL A 197 5.67 -7.24 -1.60
N GLU A 198 5.72 -6.26 -0.68
CA GLU A 198 4.57 -5.89 0.15
C GLU A 198 3.40 -5.35 -0.70
N ILE A 199 3.68 -4.50 -1.69
CA ILE A 199 2.66 -3.99 -2.62
C ILE A 199 2.06 -5.12 -3.44
N THR A 200 2.89 -6.00 -4.02
CA THR A 200 2.44 -7.07 -4.91
C THR A 200 1.48 -8.03 -4.17
N ALA A 201 1.75 -8.35 -2.90
CA ALA A 201 0.91 -9.24 -2.10
C ALA A 201 -0.52 -8.70 -1.82
N VAL A 202 -0.70 -7.38 -1.83
CA VAL A 202 -2.03 -6.74 -1.71
C VAL A 202 -2.64 -6.54 -3.08
N HIS A 203 -1.86 -5.99 -4.02
CA HIS A 203 -2.32 -5.65 -5.35
C HIS A 203 -2.83 -6.87 -6.13
N SER A 204 -2.17 -8.03 -5.99
CA SER A 204 -2.54 -9.30 -6.65
C SER A 204 -4.01 -9.66 -6.48
N LYS A 205 -4.58 -9.35 -5.29
CA LYS A 205 -5.94 -9.70 -4.88
C LYS A 205 -7.01 -8.79 -5.48
N VAL A 206 -6.62 -7.63 -5.97
CA VAL A 206 -7.55 -6.59 -6.46
C VAL A 206 -7.35 -6.26 -7.94
N THR A 207 -6.36 -6.86 -8.59
CA THR A 207 -6.10 -6.67 -10.03
C THR A 207 -7.34 -6.88 -10.89
N GLU A 208 -8.22 -7.81 -10.53
CA GLU A 208 -9.44 -8.12 -11.30
C GLU A 208 -10.50 -7.02 -11.34
N TYR A 209 -10.39 -6.03 -10.45
CA TYR A 209 -11.21 -4.82 -10.49
C TYR A 209 -10.68 -3.81 -11.54
N GLY A 210 -9.51 -4.08 -12.11
CA GLY A 210 -8.92 -3.34 -13.22
C GLY A 210 -9.28 -3.92 -14.59
N GLY A 211 -9.32 -3.05 -15.60
CA GLY A 211 -9.56 -3.39 -16.99
C GLY A 211 -9.70 -2.13 -17.86
N PRO A 212 -10.00 -2.29 -19.16
CA PRO A 212 -10.15 -1.15 -20.07
C PRO A 212 -11.10 -0.08 -19.53
N GLY A 213 -10.57 1.11 -19.26
CA GLY A 213 -11.27 2.26 -18.69
C GLY A 213 -10.90 2.58 -17.22
N HIS A 214 -10.43 1.61 -16.44
CA HIS A 214 -10.07 1.78 -15.03
C HIS A 214 -9.00 0.79 -14.58
N TRP A 215 -7.84 1.26 -14.13
CA TRP A 215 -6.69 0.39 -13.82
C TRP A 215 -6.36 0.36 -12.34
N ALA A 216 -6.19 -0.83 -11.77
CA ALA A 216 -5.62 -0.96 -10.44
C ALA A 216 -4.18 -0.43 -10.46
N ASP A 217 -3.81 0.38 -9.48
CA ASP A 217 -2.52 1.08 -9.44
C ASP A 217 -1.67 0.64 -8.22
N PRO A 218 -0.58 -0.12 -8.44
CA PRO A 218 0.39 -0.50 -7.41
C PRO A 218 1.47 0.56 -7.17
N ASP A 219 1.27 1.80 -7.63
CA ASP A 219 2.20 2.93 -7.55
C ASP A 219 3.36 2.87 -8.57
N MET A 220 4.21 3.89 -8.53
CA MET A 220 5.26 4.16 -9.52
C MET A 220 6.38 3.10 -9.60
N LEU A 221 7.11 3.11 -10.71
CA LEU A 221 8.31 2.30 -10.94
C LEU A 221 9.54 2.94 -10.28
N GLU A 222 10.27 2.15 -9.48
CA GLU A 222 11.48 2.58 -8.74
C GLU A 222 12.80 2.25 -9.47
N ILE A 223 12.67 1.69 -10.67
CA ILE A 223 13.78 1.30 -11.55
C ILE A 223 14.68 2.52 -11.78
N GLY A 224 15.98 2.39 -11.50
CA GLY A 224 16.94 3.49 -11.69
C GLY A 224 17.11 4.44 -10.50
N ASN A 225 16.37 4.27 -9.41
CA ASN A 225 16.57 5.07 -8.18
C ASN A 225 17.70 4.53 -7.27
N GLY A 226 18.37 3.44 -7.66
CA GLY A 226 19.69 3.06 -7.14
C GLY A 226 19.72 2.09 -5.97
N ARG A 227 18.57 1.61 -5.46
CA ARG A 227 18.55 0.55 -4.44
C ARG A 227 18.12 -0.82 -4.98
N LEU A 228 17.33 -0.85 -6.06
CA LEU A 228 17.03 -2.09 -6.75
C LEU A 228 18.21 -2.55 -7.59
N ASN A 229 18.53 -3.84 -7.53
CA ASN A 229 19.46 -4.43 -8.47
C ASN A 229 18.79 -4.65 -9.85
N TYR A 230 19.57 -5.13 -10.83
CA TYR A 230 19.08 -5.38 -12.19
C TYR A 230 17.91 -6.37 -12.23
N TYR A 231 18.00 -7.49 -11.50
CA TYR A 231 16.95 -8.52 -11.47
C TYR A 231 15.69 -8.03 -10.77
N GLU A 232 15.82 -7.30 -9.66
CA GLU A 232 14.69 -6.69 -8.95
C GLU A 232 13.97 -5.65 -9.82
N SER A 233 14.73 -4.82 -10.55
CA SER A 233 14.20 -3.84 -11.50
C SER A 233 13.42 -4.53 -12.63
N LYS A 234 13.98 -5.61 -13.17
CA LYS A 234 13.36 -6.43 -14.21
C LYS A 234 12.10 -7.14 -13.70
N ALA A 235 12.12 -7.60 -12.46
CA ALA A 235 10.97 -8.21 -11.80
C ALA A 235 9.83 -7.20 -11.57
N GLN A 236 10.14 -5.98 -11.09
CA GLN A 236 9.14 -4.92 -10.94
C GLN A 236 8.45 -4.63 -12.28
N MET A 237 9.22 -4.37 -13.34
CA MET A 237 8.67 -4.09 -14.67
C MET A 237 7.80 -5.25 -15.18
N SER A 238 8.26 -6.49 -15.01
CA SER A 238 7.55 -7.69 -15.45
C SER A 238 6.19 -7.84 -14.77
N LEU A 239 6.14 -7.66 -13.45
CA LEU A 239 4.91 -7.80 -12.66
C LEU A 239 3.94 -6.66 -12.95
N TRP A 240 4.40 -5.40 -12.95
CA TRP A 240 3.55 -4.24 -13.26
C TRP A 240 2.96 -4.36 -14.67
N ALA A 241 3.77 -4.80 -15.64
CA ALA A 241 3.29 -5.03 -17.00
C ALA A 241 2.24 -6.14 -17.06
N ALA A 242 2.47 -7.27 -16.41
CA ALA A 242 1.55 -8.41 -16.42
C ALA A 242 0.22 -8.09 -15.72
N MET A 243 0.25 -7.37 -14.60
CA MET A 243 -0.91 -6.95 -13.81
C MET A 243 -1.70 -5.77 -14.43
N LYS A 244 -1.27 -5.25 -15.59
CA LYS A 244 -1.86 -4.07 -16.25
C LYS A 244 -1.87 -2.83 -15.36
N ALA A 245 -0.82 -2.67 -14.56
CA ALA A 245 -0.62 -1.47 -13.78
C ALA A 245 -0.29 -0.27 -14.67
N PRO A 246 -0.61 0.97 -14.25
CA PRO A 246 0.06 2.17 -14.72
C PRO A 246 1.59 1.99 -14.73
N LEU A 247 2.26 2.34 -15.82
CA LEU A 247 3.73 2.33 -15.90
C LEU A 247 4.23 3.77 -15.79
N ILE A 248 4.28 4.28 -14.57
CA ILE A 248 4.73 5.64 -14.27
C ILE A 248 6.15 5.60 -13.69
N LEU A 249 7.13 6.18 -14.38
CA LEU A 249 8.52 6.26 -13.93
C LEU A 249 8.68 7.32 -12.84
N GLY A 250 9.38 7.00 -11.75
CA GLY A 250 9.65 7.91 -10.63
C GLY A 250 11.13 8.29 -10.45
N ASN A 251 11.90 8.34 -11.53
CA ASN A 251 13.38 8.39 -11.49
C ASN A 251 13.96 9.60 -12.24
N THR A 252 15.30 9.69 -12.31
CA THR A 252 15.97 10.63 -13.22
C THR A 252 16.11 10.00 -14.60
N LEU A 253 15.46 10.58 -15.61
CA LEU A 253 15.49 10.06 -16.99
C LEU A 253 16.81 10.35 -17.73
N ALA A 254 17.51 11.42 -17.36
CA ALA A 254 18.73 11.89 -18.04
C ALA A 254 19.92 10.91 -17.90
N GLU A 255 20.01 10.23 -16.75
CA GLU A 255 21.21 9.50 -16.32
C GLU A 255 20.95 8.00 -16.09
N MET A 256 19.89 7.46 -16.69
CA MET A 256 19.56 6.05 -16.50
C MET A 256 20.63 5.15 -17.14
N PRO A 257 21.25 4.22 -16.38
CA PRO A 257 22.15 3.23 -16.96
C PRO A 257 21.47 2.44 -18.08
N LYS A 258 22.22 2.10 -19.13
CA LYS A 258 21.66 1.47 -20.32
C LYS A 258 20.88 0.19 -19.98
N GLU A 259 21.41 -0.67 -19.11
CA GLU A 259 20.71 -1.90 -18.75
C GLU A 259 19.35 -1.68 -18.07
N LEU A 260 19.15 -0.55 -17.38
CA LEU A 260 17.86 -0.20 -16.75
C LEU A 260 16.95 0.53 -17.73
N TYR A 261 17.52 1.36 -18.60
CA TYR A 261 16.79 1.97 -19.73
C TYR A 261 16.18 0.90 -20.64
N ASP A 262 16.96 -0.13 -20.96
CA ASP A 262 16.50 -1.26 -21.78
C ASP A 262 15.36 -2.04 -21.08
N ILE A 263 15.29 -2.05 -19.74
CA ILE A 263 14.18 -2.65 -18.99
C ILE A 263 12.89 -1.86 -19.23
N VAL A 264 12.93 -0.55 -18.99
CA VAL A 264 11.73 0.29 -19.04
C VAL A 264 11.26 0.55 -20.49
N THR A 265 12.13 0.40 -21.48
CA THR A 265 11.78 0.60 -22.90
C THR A 265 11.61 -0.70 -23.70
N ASN A 266 11.61 -1.87 -23.05
CA ASN A 266 11.45 -3.15 -23.76
C ASN A 266 10.06 -3.25 -24.42
N PRO A 267 9.97 -3.31 -25.76
CA PRO A 267 8.70 -3.25 -26.48
C PRO A 267 7.83 -4.50 -26.27
N GLU A 268 8.42 -5.68 -26.05
CA GLU A 268 7.68 -6.92 -25.85
C GLU A 268 7.01 -6.95 -24.46
N ILE A 269 7.70 -6.42 -23.45
CA ILE A 269 7.16 -6.31 -22.08
C ILE A 269 6.09 -5.21 -22.02
N ILE A 270 6.34 -4.06 -22.65
CA ILE A 270 5.33 -2.99 -22.77
C ILE A 270 4.10 -3.52 -23.52
N ALA A 271 4.27 -4.31 -24.58
CA ALA A 271 3.15 -4.90 -25.32
C ALA A 271 2.29 -5.84 -24.47
N VAL A 272 2.85 -6.49 -23.44
CA VAL A 272 2.06 -7.22 -22.45
C VAL A 272 1.18 -6.23 -21.66
N ASN A 273 1.72 -5.12 -21.16
CA ASN A 273 0.96 -4.11 -20.42
C ASN A 273 -0.12 -3.44 -21.28
N GLN A 274 0.21 -3.15 -22.54
CA GLN A 274 -0.63 -2.44 -23.49
C GLN A 274 -1.51 -3.38 -24.34
N ASP A 275 -1.63 -4.66 -23.95
CA ASP A 275 -2.47 -5.62 -24.66
C ASP A 275 -3.95 -5.16 -24.66
N PRO A 276 -4.61 -5.05 -25.82
CA PRO A 276 -5.98 -4.52 -25.90
C PRO A 276 -7.06 -5.34 -25.18
N LEU A 277 -6.76 -6.59 -24.82
CA LEU A 277 -7.68 -7.39 -24.02
C LEU A 277 -7.79 -6.81 -22.60
N GLY A 278 -6.72 -6.18 -22.11
CA GLY A 278 -6.70 -5.48 -20.82
C GLY A 278 -6.94 -6.38 -19.61
N ILE A 279 -6.82 -7.70 -19.75
CA ILE A 279 -7.02 -8.64 -18.65
C ILE A 279 -5.69 -8.81 -17.90
N PRO A 280 -5.65 -8.53 -16.58
CA PRO A 280 -4.45 -8.72 -15.78
C PRO A 280 -4.11 -10.19 -15.60
N ALA A 281 -2.81 -10.48 -15.58
CA ALA A 281 -2.32 -11.75 -15.10
C ALA A 281 -2.61 -11.88 -13.60
N ARG A 282 -3.05 -13.06 -13.19
CA ARG A 282 -3.32 -13.39 -11.78
C ARG A 282 -2.19 -14.24 -11.23
N CYS A 283 -1.88 -14.13 -9.95
CA CYS A 283 -1.05 -15.13 -9.28
C CYS A 283 -1.88 -16.41 -9.18
N ILE A 284 -1.44 -17.47 -9.86
CA ILE A 284 -2.23 -18.70 -9.99
C ILE A 284 -1.64 -19.82 -9.13
N TYR A 285 -0.36 -19.74 -8.80
CA TYR A 285 0.28 -20.82 -8.06
C TYR A 285 1.52 -20.34 -7.31
N HIS A 286 1.54 -20.58 -6.00
CA HIS A 286 2.72 -20.53 -5.16
C HIS A 286 3.44 -21.87 -5.25
N LEU A 287 4.52 -21.94 -6.04
CA LEU A 287 5.38 -23.11 -6.16
C LEU A 287 6.40 -23.13 -5.03
N GLY A 288 6.15 -23.98 -4.03
CA GLY A 288 7.00 -24.05 -2.84
C GLY A 288 6.76 -22.85 -1.94
N THR A 289 7.84 -22.28 -1.37
CA THR A 289 7.73 -21.19 -0.39
C THR A 289 8.02 -19.80 -0.97
N TYR A 290 8.67 -19.69 -2.13
CA TYR A 290 9.25 -18.42 -2.60
C TYR A 290 9.18 -18.22 -4.12
N THR A 291 8.32 -18.93 -4.84
CA THR A 291 8.20 -18.75 -6.29
C THR A 291 6.75 -18.71 -6.70
N ASP A 292 6.39 -17.66 -7.43
CA ASP A 292 5.03 -17.49 -7.92
C ASP A 292 4.98 -17.62 -9.43
N ILE A 293 3.92 -18.27 -9.90
CA ILE A 293 3.52 -18.24 -11.30
C ILE A 293 2.32 -17.32 -11.44
N TRP A 294 2.49 -16.32 -12.29
CA TRP A 294 1.43 -15.45 -12.74
C TRP A 294 1.07 -15.79 -14.17
N ALA A 295 -0.22 -15.83 -14.50
CA ALA A 295 -0.62 -15.98 -15.88
C ALA A 295 -1.88 -15.21 -16.23
N GLY A 296 -1.98 -14.80 -17.49
CA GLY A 296 -3.11 -14.04 -18.01
C GLY A 296 -3.28 -14.21 -19.52
N PRO A 297 -4.52 -14.22 -20.03
CA PRO A 297 -4.75 -14.25 -21.45
C PRO A 297 -4.31 -12.92 -22.09
N LEU A 298 -3.86 -13.01 -23.33
CA LEU A 298 -3.59 -11.89 -24.23
C LEU A 298 -4.43 -12.07 -25.51
N VAL A 299 -4.43 -11.08 -26.39
CA VAL A 299 -5.12 -11.22 -27.69
C VAL A 299 -4.59 -12.40 -28.52
N ASN A 300 -5.38 -12.83 -29.51
CA ASN A 300 -5.04 -13.92 -30.43
C ASN A 300 -4.79 -15.28 -29.74
N ASN A 301 -5.51 -15.58 -28.65
CA ASN A 301 -5.33 -16.79 -27.85
C ASN A 301 -3.88 -16.98 -27.39
N SER A 302 -3.19 -15.87 -27.07
CA SER A 302 -1.87 -15.94 -26.45
C SER A 302 -2.02 -15.97 -24.93
N LEU A 303 -1.02 -16.51 -24.25
CA LEU A 303 -0.96 -16.55 -22.78
C LEU A 303 0.36 -15.91 -22.34
N VAL A 304 0.31 -14.93 -21.44
CA VAL A 304 1.51 -14.50 -20.73
C VAL A 304 1.67 -15.31 -19.45
N VAL A 305 2.90 -15.72 -19.16
CA VAL A 305 3.31 -16.37 -17.92
C VAL A 305 4.50 -15.60 -17.34
N VAL A 306 4.40 -15.13 -16.11
CA VAL A 306 5.53 -14.58 -15.35
C VAL A 306 5.89 -15.56 -14.26
N VAL A 307 7.17 -15.93 -14.17
CA VAL A 307 7.69 -16.74 -13.09
C VAL A 307 8.66 -15.88 -12.30
N VAL A 308 8.39 -15.66 -11.02
CA VAL A 308 9.17 -14.77 -10.15
C VAL A 308 9.73 -15.54 -8.97
N ASN A 309 11.01 -15.35 -8.69
CA ASN A 309 11.68 -15.93 -7.53
C ASN A 309 11.84 -14.87 -6.44
N TRP A 310 11.09 -14.99 -5.35
CA TRP A 310 11.13 -14.07 -4.21
C TRP A 310 12.31 -14.31 -3.26
N SER A 311 13.06 -15.41 -3.43
CA SER A 311 14.13 -15.78 -2.50
C SER A 311 15.50 -15.20 -2.84
N ASP A 312 16.34 -15.08 -1.82
CA ASP A 312 17.78 -14.74 -1.91
C ASP A 312 18.64 -15.92 -2.44
N ARG A 313 18.05 -16.85 -3.21
CA ARG A 313 18.75 -18.01 -3.77
C ARG A 313 18.21 -18.33 -5.17
N PRO A 314 19.05 -18.81 -6.08
CA PRO A 314 18.56 -19.23 -7.39
C PRO A 314 17.60 -20.43 -7.27
N SER A 315 16.66 -20.51 -8.19
CA SER A 315 15.64 -21.56 -8.27
C SER A 315 15.53 -22.08 -9.69
N SER A 316 15.15 -23.34 -9.84
CA SER A 316 14.85 -23.93 -11.14
C SER A 316 13.67 -24.88 -11.06
N MET A 317 12.78 -24.79 -12.06
CA MET A 317 11.58 -25.60 -12.11
C MET A 317 11.05 -25.75 -13.54
N PRO A 318 10.45 -26.91 -13.86
CA PRO A 318 9.66 -27.06 -15.06
C PRO A 318 8.30 -26.37 -14.90
N ILE A 319 7.90 -25.62 -15.92
CA ILE A 319 6.55 -25.05 -16.05
C ILE A 319 5.86 -25.75 -17.22
N ASP A 320 4.62 -26.19 -17.02
CA ASP A 320 3.81 -26.83 -18.06
C ASP A 320 2.46 -26.13 -18.14
N VAL A 321 2.23 -25.38 -19.22
CA VAL A 321 0.99 -24.64 -19.43
C VAL A 321 -0.17 -25.54 -19.86
N SER A 322 0.01 -26.86 -20.03
CA SER A 322 -1.13 -27.77 -20.24
C SER A 322 -1.91 -28.09 -18.95
N LYS A 323 -1.39 -27.68 -17.80
CA LYS A 323 -1.99 -27.91 -16.47
C LYS A 323 -3.27 -27.10 -16.26
N PRO A 324 -4.14 -27.49 -15.31
CA PRO A 324 -5.40 -26.79 -15.09
C PRO A 324 -5.27 -25.30 -14.76
N TRP A 325 -4.20 -24.89 -14.07
CA TRP A 325 -3.99 -23.51 -13.62
C TRP A 325 -3.90 -22.50 -14.77
N SER A 326 -3.44 -22.90 -15.95
CA SER A 326 -3.37 -22.03 -17.14
C SER A 326 -4.72 -21.93 -17.90
N ALA A 327 -5.83 -22.24 -17.24
CA ALA A 327 -7.14 -22.50 -17.87
C ALA A 327 -7.07 -23.59 -18.97
N GLY A 328 -6.16 -24.57 -18.78
CA GLY A 328 -5.97 -25.69 -19.70
C GLY A 328 -5.47 -25.28 -21.08
N TYR A 329 -4.61 -24.24 -21.14
CA TYR A 329 -3.99 -23.77 -22.38
C TYR A 329 -3.25 -24.92 -23.09
N ASN A 330 -3.69 -25.30 -24.28
CA ASN A 330 -3.12 -26.45 -24.98
C ASN A 330 -3.19 -26.31 -26.50
N GLY A 331 -2.36 -27.06 -27.21
CA GLY A 331 -2.29 -27.11 -28.67
C GLY A 331 -1.13 -27.97 -29.16
N SER A 332 -1.21 -28.45 -30.40
CA SER A 332 -0.13 -29.27 -30.99
C SER A 332 1.07 -28.45 -31.46
N ASN A 333 0.93 -27.13 -31.62
CA ASN A 333 1.96 -26.22 -32.15
C ASN A 333 2.26 -25.06 -31.17
N VAL A 334 2.20 -25.33 -29.86
CA VAL A 334 2.48 -24.30 -28.85
C VAL A 334 3.94 -23.87 -28.93
N THR A 335 4.17 -22.55 -28.86
CA THR A 335 5.50 -21.94 -28.83
C THR A 335 5.57 -20.96 -27.66
N ALA A 336 6.60 -21.10 -26.82
CA ALA A 336 6.94 -20.17 -25.75
C ALA A 336 8.08 -19.26 -26.21
N THR A 337 7.93 -17.95 -26.05
CA THR A 337 9.00 -16.96 -26.26
C THR A 337 9.30 -16.27 -24.94
N GLU A 338 10.55 -16.32 -24.47
CA GLU A 338 10.98 -15.53 -23.31
C GLU A 338 11.20 -14.08 -23.75
N LEU A 339 10.43 -13.15 -23.21
CA LEU A 339 10.29 -11.79 -23.75
C LEU A 339 11.50 -10.89 -23.45
N TRP A 340 12.38 -11.28 -22.53
CA TRP A 340 13.59 -10.53 -22.23
C TRP A 340 14.77 -10.94 -23.09
N SER A 341 14.92 -12.24 -23.41
CA SER A 341 16.03 -12.79 -24.19
C SER A 341 15.68 -13.04 -25.67
N GLY A 342 14.39 -13.18 -25.99
CA GLY A 342 13.91 -13.62 -27.30
C GLY A 342 14.07 -15.12 -27.56
N GLU A 343 14.46 -15.90 -26.54
CA GLU A 343 14.62 -17.36 -26.67
C GLU A 343 13.27 -18.03 -26.94
N ILE A 344 13.27 -19.01 -27.85
CA ILE A 344 12.07 -19.72 -28.30
C ILE A 344 12.17 -21.19 -27.94
N THR A 345 11.14 -21.70 -27.27
CA THR A 345 10.96 -23.12 -26.95
C THR A 345 9.65 -23.62 -27.54
N HIS A 346 9.67 -24.80 -28.17
CA HIS A 346 8.46 -25.43 -28.72
C HIS A 346 7.88 -26.46 -27.75
N GLY A 347 6.56 -26.44 -27.61
CA GLY A 347 5.81 -27.31 -26.69
C GLY A 347 5.13 -26.52 -25.57
N THR A 348 4.36 -27.25 -24.75
CA THR A 348 3.63 -26.68 -23.61
C THR A 348 4.49 -26.58 -22.34
N SER A 349 5.70 -27.11 -22.35
CA SER A 349 6.58 -27.14 -21.17
C SER A 349 7.91 -26.46 -21.43
N ILE A 350 8.39 -25.73 -20.43
CA ILE A 350 9.66 -25.02 -20.41
C ILE A 350 10.39 -25.32 -19.10
N ASP A 351 11.71 -25.42 -19.15
CA ASP A 351 12.55 -25.45 -17.97
C ASP A 351 12.98 -24.02 -17.64
N VAL A 352 12.62 -23.55 -16.45
CA VAL A 352 12.90 -22.19 -16.01
C VAL A 352 14.02 -22.22 -14.98
N PHE A 353 15.08 -21.44 -15.23
CA PHE A 353 16.09 -21.08 -14.22
C PHE A 353 15.92 -19.59 -13.88
N LEU A 354 15.90 -19.27 -12.60
CA LEU A 354 15.81 -17.91 -12.07
C LEU A 354 16.97 -17.65 -11.11
N ALA A 355 17.65 -16.52 -11.29
CA ALA A 355 18.50 -15.97 -10.24
C ALA A 355 17.68 -15.53 -9.02
N GLU A 356 18.35 -15.12 -7.94
CA GLU A 356 17.69 -14.47 -6.81
C GLU A 356 16.95 -13.21 -7.28
N HIS A 357 15.72 -13.03 -6.80
CA HIS A 357 14.86 -11.87 -7.12
C HIS A 357 14.56 -11.64 -8.60
N GLU A 358 14.86 -12.62 -9.47
CA GLU A 358 14.59 -12.53 -10.91
C GLU A 358 13.13 -12.87 -11.22
N ALA A 359 12.57 -12.19 -12.23
CA ALA A 359 11.41 -12.65 -12.95
C ALA A 359 11.74 -12.90 -14.44
N LYS A 360 11.15 -13.96 -14.99
CA LYS A 360 11.13 -14.24 -16.43
C LYS A 360 9.71 -14.18 -16.96
N VAL A 361 9.56 -13.69 -18.18
CA VAL A 361 8.25 -13.49 -18.81
C VAL A 361 8.20 -14.28 -20.09
N TYR A 362 7.23 -15.16 -20.21
CA TYR A 362 7.02 -16.00 -21.38
C TYR A 362 5.69 -15.66 -22.03
N LYS A 363 5.70 -15.53 -23.35
CA LYS A 363 4.49 -15.49 -24.17
C LYS A 363 4.31 -16.82 -24.87
N PHE A 364 3.24 -17.51 -24.55
CA PHE A 364 2.80 -18.72 -25.23
C PHE A 364 1.84 -18.36 -26.36
N THR A 365 2.06 -18.95 -27.53
CA THR A 365 1.25 -18.79 -28.74
C THR A 365 0.96 -20.13 -29.39
N GLY A 366 0.01 -20.20 -30.33
CA GLY A 366 -0.32 -21.43 -31.06
C GLY A 366 -1.16 -22.44 -30.27
N GLY A 367 -1.56 -22.10 -29.04
CA GLY A 367 -2.52 -22.84 -28.23
C GLY A 367 -3.90 -22.20 -28.18
N THR A 368 -4.80 -22.84 -27.44
CA THR A 368 -6.17 -22.38 -27.17
C THR A 368 -6.54 -22.65 -25.72
N PHE A 369 -7.42 -21.82 -25.17
CA PHE A 369 -7.97 -22.00 -23.82
C PHE A 369 -9.11 -23.03 -23.83
N ASN A 370 -9.20 -23.85 -22.77
CA ASN A 370 -10.35 -24.71 -22.57
C ASN A 370 -11.36 -24.03 -21.62
N HIS A 371 -12.29 -23.27 -22.21
CA HIS A 371 -13.28 -22.49 -21.48
C HIS A 371 -14.22 -23.32 -20.58
N SER A 372 -14.32 -24.65 -20.77
CA SER A 372 -15.15 -25.50 -19.90
C SER A 372 -14.52 -25.76 -18.52
N LYS A 373 -13.30 -25.26 -18.27
CA LYS A 373 -12.60 -25.33 -16.99
C LYS A 373 -12.48 -23.98 -16.28
N LEU A 374 -13.26 -22.97 -16.72
CA LEU A 374 -13.26 -21.58 -16.21
C LEU A 374 -13.83 -21.42 -14.78
N LEU A 375 -13.84 -22.46 -13.96
CA LEU A 375 -14.10 -22.30 -12.54
C LEU A 375 -12.77 -21.99 -11.85
N MET A 376 -12.31 -20.74 -11.97
CA MET A 376 -11.30 -20.18 -11.06
C MET A 376 -11.94 -19.77 -9.72
N ASP A 377 -12.92 -20.55 -9.25
CA ASP A 377 -13.50 -20.42 -7.90
C ASP A 377 -12.82 -21.36 -6.89
N GLU A 378 -11.73 -22.03 -7.28
CA GLU A 378 -11.03 -22.96 -6.40
C GLU A 378 -10.10 -22.22 -5.42
N GLN A 379 -10.77 -21.80 -4.34
CA GLN A 379 -10.37 -22.05 -2.95
C GLN A 379 -8.99 -21.53 -2.53
N TRP A 380 -9.03 -20.42 -1.79
CA TRP A 380 -8.21 -20.28 -0.60
C TRP A 380 -8.56 -21.42 0.37
N SER A 381 -8.03 -22.62 0.12
CA SER A 381 -8.11 -23.72 1.07
C SER A 381 -7.22 -23.35 2.25
N MET A 382 -7.87 -22.79 3.27
CA MET A 382 -7.58 -22.91 4.70
C MET A 382 -6.33 -23.77 4.95
N ILE A 383 -5.22 -23.13 5.29
CA ILE A 383 -4.04 -23.84 5.79
C ILE A 383 -4.42 -24.50 7.12
N GLU A 384 -4.55 -25.81 7.02
CA GLU A 384 -4.23 -26.89 7.95
C GLU A 384 -4.34 -26.65 9.48
N ASN A 385 -5.29 -27.40 10.04
CA ASN A 385 -5.17 -28.12 11.32
C ASN A 385 -5.18 -27.31 12.62
N THR A 386 -6.16 -26.43 12.77
CA THR A 386 -6.71 -26.08 14.09
C THR A 386 -8.23 -26.27 14.05
N ASN A 387 -8.87 -26.62 15.17
CA ASN A 387 -10.33 -26.65 15.31
C ASN A 387 -10.93 -25.21 15.33
N GLU A 388 -10.35 -24.27 14.57
CA GLU A 388 -10.66 -22.84 14.60
C GLU A 388 -10.98 -22.33 13.19
N ASP A 389 -12.06 -21.57 13.05
CA ASP A 389 -12.39 -20.87 11.80
C ASP A 389 -11.56 -19.58 11.72
N LEU A 390 -10.73 -19.45 10.69
CA LEU A 390 -9.79 -18.33 10.53
C LEU A 390 -10.35 -17.25 9.58
N TYR A 391 -10.29 -15.99 10.02
CA TYR A 391 -10.71 -14.82 9.26
C TYR A 391 -9.52 -13.86 9.11
N PRO A 392 -8.85 -13.84 7.94
CA PRO A 392 -7.77 -12.93 7.67
C PRO A 392 -8.23 -11.47 7.68
N ALA A 393 -7.46 -10.58 8.31
CA ALA A 393 -7.71 -9.13 8.24
C ALA A 393 -7.56 -8.60 6.81
N ALA A 394 -6.71 -9.25 6.01
CA ALA A 394 -6.48 -8.98 4.61
C ALA A 394 -7.72 -9.16 3.70
N SER A 395 -8.72 -9.93 4.13
CA SER A 395 -9.91 -10.23 3.31
C SER A 395 -10.55 -8.96 2.75
N LEU A 396 -10.88 -8.95 1.45
CA LEU A 396 -11.51 -7.80 0.79
C LEU A 396 -12.96 -7.60 1.25
N ASN A 397 -13.61 -8.63 1.82
CA ASN A 397 -14.94 -8.51 2.41
C ASN A 397 -14.93 -7.64 3.68
N ASN A 398 -13.77 -7.47 4.34
CA ASN A 398 -13.64 -6.64 5.52
C ASN A 398 -13.69 -5.15 5.13
N THR A 399 -14.30 -4.34 6.01
CA THR A 399 -14.30 -2.89 5.86
C THR A 399 -13.11 -2.30 6.59
N ILE A 400 -12.35 -1.43 5.91
CA ILE A 400 -11.29 -0.64 6.51
C ILE A 400 -11.67 0.83 6.38
N HIS A 401 -11.58 1.59 7.47
CA HIS A 401 -11.99 2.99 7.52
C HIS A 401 -10.85 3.91 7.93
N GLY A 402 -10.94 5.17 7.49
CA GLY A 402 -10.06 6.24 7.92
C GLY A 402 -8.61 6.02 7.47
N LEU A 403 -7.65 6.08 8.39
CA LEU A 403 -6.24 5.87 8.06
C LEU A 403 -5.82 4.40 8.00
N ALA A 404 -6.69 3.48 8.37
CA ALA A 404 -6.34 2.07 8.34
C ALA A 404 -6.19 1.58 6.90
N ARG A 405 -5.28 0.63 6.65
CA ARG A 405 -5.07 0.03 5.32
C ARG A 405 -4.33 -1.29 5.39
N ARG A 406 -4.34 -2.02 4.28
CA ARG A 406 -3.69 -3.33 4.15
C ARG A 406 -2.22 -3.14 3.76
N ARG A 407 -1.34 -3.88 4.42
CA ARG A 407 0.08 -3.97 4.09
C ARG A 407 0.47 -5.42 3.87
N GLY A 408 1.12 -5.71 2.76
CA GLY A 408 1.54 -7.06 2.41
C GLY A 408 2.58 -7.63 3.38
N LEU A 409 2.50 -8.92 3.63
CA LEU A 409 3.53 -9.69 4.31
C LEU A 409 3.28 -11.18 4.03
N GLU A 410 4.16 -11.79 3.25
CA GLU A 410 4.07 -13.19 2.80
C GLU A 410 3.78 -14.18 3.95
N LYS A 411 4.36 -13.97 5.14
CA LYS A 411 4.19 -14.85 6.32
C LYS A 411 2.96 -14.56 7.18
N ALA A 412 2.18 -13.52 6.85
CA ALA A 412 0.97 -13.19 7.59
C ALA A 412 -0.21 -14.08 7.19
N ILE A 413 -1.21 -14.19 8.07
CA ILE A 413 -2.49 -14.82 7.74
C ILE A 413 -3.12 -14.10 6.53
N GLY A 414 -3.28 -14.82 5.42
CA GLY A 414 -3.78 -14.23 4.17
C GLY A 414 -2.83 -13.22 3.53
N GLU A 415 -1.51 -13.34 3.80
CA GLU A 415 -0.40 -12.61 3.16
C GLU A 415 -0.43 -11.08 3.28
N ALA A 416 -1.29 -10.54 4.14
CA ALA A 416 -1.33 -9.13 4.48
C ALA A 416 -1.93 -8.93 5.88
N TYR A 417 -1.73 -7.74 6.42
CA TYR A 417 -2.27 -7.34 7.71
C TYR A 417 -2.75 -5.90 7.64
N VAL A 418 -3.62 -5.50 8.57
CA VAL A 418 -4.17 -4.14 8.62
C VAL A 418 -3.36 -3.31 9.59
N ILE A 419 -2.86 -2.18 9.11
CA ILE A 419 -2.11 -1.18 9.89
C ILE A 419 -2.97 0.04 10.17
N ALA A 420 -2.42 0.94 10.97
CA ALA A 420 -2.94 2.28 11.22
C ALA A 420 -4.34 2.30 11.86
N LEU A 421 -4.57 1.35 12.77
CA LEU A 421 -5.77 1.35 13.60
C LEU A 421 -5.64 2.33 14.76
N GLY A 422 -6.74 3.01 15.04
CA GLY A 422 -6.87 4.03 16.07
C GLY A 422 -6.41 5.42 15.62
N ASN A 423 -6.20 6.31 16.59
CA ASN A 423 -5.88 7.72 16.41
C ASN A 423 -4.39 7.93 16.07
N VAL A 424 -4.03 7.56 14.85
CA VAL A 424 -2.64 7.53 14.37
C VAL A 424 -2.13 8.92 13.97
N ASN A 425 -3.01 9.74 13.41
CA ASN A 425 -2.74 11.12 13.02
C ASN A 425 -3.99 11.94 13.33
N PRO A 426 -4.10 12.55 14.52
CA PRO A 426 -5.31 13.27 14.91
C PRO A 426 -5.61 14.44 13.94
N PRO A 427 -6.89 14.68 13.61
CA PRO A 427 -8.08 14.05 14.18
C PRO A 427 -8.48 12.72 13.54
N GLU A 428 -7.77 12.26 12.50
CA GLU A 428 -8.14 11.07 11.76
C GLU A 428 -7.88 9.77 12.54
N THR A 429 -8.88 8.89 12.57
CA THR A 429 -8.77 7.56 13.19
C THR A 429 -8.76 6.46 12.13
N GLY A 430 -8.37 5.24 12.51
CA GLY A 430 -8.45 4.06 11.65
C GLY A 430 -9.19 2.91 12.31
N ALA A 431 -9.98 2.17 11.54
CA ALA A 431 -10.75 1.03 12.04
C ALA A 431 -10.79 -0.13 11.06
N LEU A 432 -11.01 -1.34 11.60
CA LEU A 432 -11.18 -2.58 10.85
C LEU A 432 -12.47 -3.26 11.29
N THR A 433 -13.32 -3.64 10.35
CA THR A 433 -14.50 -4.47 10.62
C THR A 433 -14.40 -5.78 9.87
N PHE A 434 -14.36 -6.89 10.61
CA PHE A 434 -14.54 -8.22 10.04
C PHE A 434 -16.02 -8.42 9.73
N ASN A 435 -16.34 -8.60 8.45
CA ASN A 435 -17.72 -8.78 7.99
C ASN A 435 -18.01 -10.26 7.71
N GLN A 436 -19.30 -10.61 7.72
CA GLN A 436 -19.77 -11.96 7.38
C GLN A 436 -19.12 -13.05 8.24
N VAL A 437 -18.89 -12.75 9.53
CA VAL A 437 -18.36 -13.72 10.49
C VAL A 437 -19.44 -14.73 10.81
N LYS A 438 -19.17 -16.00 10.48
CA LYS A 438 -20.16 -17.08 10.54
C LYS A 438 -20.23 -17.71 11.92
N GLY A 439 -21.41 -18.25 12.22
CA GLY A 439 -21.66 -19.09 13.37
C GLY A 439 -22.41 -18.39 14.49
N ARG A 440 -23.24 -19.16 15.19
CA ARG A 440 -24.04 -18.71 16.34
C ARG A 440 -23.63 -19.47 17.59
N GLY A 441 -23.33 -18.75 18.66
CA GLY A 441 -22.90 -19.33 19.93
C GLY A 441 -21.91 -18.46 20.70
N VAL A 442 -21.31 -19.06 21.72
CA VAL A 442 -20.21 -18.45 22.47
C VAL A 442 -18.89 -19.02 21.96
N TYR A 443 -17.97 -18.13 21.59
CA TYR A 443 -16.68 -18.47 20.99
C TYR A 443 -15.52 -17.90 21.80
N ALA A 444 -14.39 -18.61 21.78
CA ALA A 444 -13.09 -18.03 22.07
C ALA A 444 -12.54 -17.45 20.76
N MET A 445 -12.39 -16.13 20.71
CA MET A 445 -11.78 -15.40 19.61
C MET A 445 -10.32 -15.13 19.92
N LYS A 446 -9.43 -15.68 19.10
CA LYS A 446 -7.99 -15.42 19.11
C LYS A 446 -7.69 -14.31 18.11
N ILE A 447 -7.22 -13.17 18.60
CA ILE A 447 -6.79 -12.02 17.79
C ILE A 447 -5.30 -12.20 17.49
N HIS A 448 -4.96 -12.26 16.21
CA HIS A 448 -3.59 -12.37 15.71
C HIS A 448 -3.08 -10.97 15.35
N TYR A 449 -2.00 -10.52 15.97
CA TYR A 449 -1.54 -9.15 15.81
C TYR A 449 -0.02 -9.01 15.85
N ARG A 450 0.48 -7.93 15.28
CA ARG A 450 1.87 -7.48 15.37
C ARG A 450 1.95 -6.24 16.22
N ASP A 451 2.90 -6.27 17.14
CA ASP A 451 3.03 -5.30 18.22
C ASP A 451 3.75 -3.99 17.84
N CYS A 452 3.79 -3.66 16.55
CA CYS A 452 4.46 -2.48 16.02
C CYS A 452 3.68 -1.82 14.89
N PHE A 453 3.86 -0.49 14.81
CA PHE A 453 3.36 0.37 13.74
C PHE A 453 4.47 0.63 12.71
N SER A 454 4.15 0.77 11.42
CA SER A 454 5.16 0.83 10.35
C SER A 454 6.00 2.11 10.30
N TRP A 455 5.49 3.24 10.82
CA TRP A 455 6.16 4.55 10.69
C TRP A 455 6.85 5.04 11.98
N GLN A 456 6.69 4.31 13.08
CA GLN A 456 7.27 4.64 14.39
C GLN A 456 8.05 3.46 14.96
N PRO A 457 9.18 3.69 15.65
CA PRO A 457 9.87 2.63 16.36
C PRO A 457 8.94 1.90 17.35
N CYS A 458 9.12 0.59 17.45
CA CYS A 458 8.45 -0.22 18.45
C CYS A 458 8.87 0.19 19.87
N GLY A 459 7.92 0.34 20.80
CA GLY A 459 8.21 0.64 22.20
C GLY A 459 8.47 2.12 22.53
N THR A 460 7.99 3.08 21.74
CA THR A 460 7.90 4.50 22.14
C THR A 460 6.78 4.71 23.17
N LYS A 461 6.70 5.89 23.80
CA LYS A 461 5.60 6.28 24.72
C LYS A 461 4.20 6.02 24.13
N PHE A 462 4.09 6.06 22.80
CA PHE A 462 2.86 5.86 22.04
C PHE A 462 2.64 4.38 21.66
N THR A 463 3.69 3.66 21.23
CA THR A 463 3.60 2.25 20.80
C THR A 463 3.75 1.22 21.94
N ARG A 464 3.92 1.67 23.19
CA ARG A 464 3.87 0.82 24.41
C ARG A 464 2.45 0.50 24.89
N ARG A 465 1.43 1.16 24.33
CA ARG A 465 0.04 1.12 24.80
C ARG A 465 -0.89 0.67 23.69
N TRP A 466 -0.84 -0.62 23.37
CA TRP A 466 -1.78 -1.22 22.42
C TRP A 466 -3.07 -1.56 23.14
N ASN A 467 -3.99 -0.61 23.19
CA ASN A 467 -5.37 -0.92 23.53
C ASN A 467 -6.12 -1.19 22.24
N LEU A 468 -7.07 -2.10 22.31
CA LEU A 468 -8.01 -2.35 21.23
C LEU A 468 -9.41 -2.35 21.82
N ARG A 469 -10.30 -1.58 21.20
CA ARG A 469 -11.73 -1.64 21.46
C ARG A 469 -12.34 -2.63 20.47
N VAL A 470 -13.09 -3.59 21.01
CA VAL A 470 -13.72 -4.66 20.26
C VAL A 470 -15.23 -4.57 20.44
N THR A 471 -15.95 -4.43 19.33
CA THR A 471 -17.42 -4.35 19.31
C THR A 471 -17.93 -5.48 18.42
N VAL A 472 -18.91 -6.26 18.90
CA VAL A 472 -19.53 -7.35 18.13
C VAL A 472 -20.96 -6.96 17.82
N ASN A 473 -21.28 -6.84 16.54
CA ASN A 473 -22.51 -6.25 16.01
C ASN A 473 -22.73 -4.87 16.66
N ASP A 474 -23.95 -4.57 17.11
CA ASP A 474 -24.30 -3.33 17.81
C ASP A 474 -24.19 -3.46 19.35
N GLY A 475 -23.45 -4.45 19.85
CA GLY A 475 -23.30 -4.67 21.30
C GLY A 475 -22.31 -3.72 21.98
N GLU A 476 -22.30 -3.71 23.31
CA GLU A 476 -21.39 -2.85 24.09
C GLU A 476 -19.90 -3.16 23.82
N PRO A 477 -19.07 -2.12 23.59
CA PRO A 477 -17.66 -2.30 23.28
C PRO A 477 -16.84 -2.80 24.47
N THR A 478 -15.89 -3.70 24.21
CA THR A 478 -14.96 -4.22 25.22
C THR A 478 -13.54 -3.76 24.93
N TRP A 479 -12.89 -3.16 25.94
CA TRP A 479 -11.49 -2.76 25.87
C TRP A 479 -10.56 -3.88 26.32
N ILE A 480 -9.55 -4.16 25.50
CA ILE A 480 -8.47 -5.10 25.82
C ILE A 480 -7.11 -4.42 25.73
N SER A 481 -6.16 -4.91 26.54
CA SER A 481 -4.77 -4.45 26.56
C SER A 481 -3.89 -5.53 25.93
N LEU A 482 -3.19 -5.18 24.86
CA LEU A 482 -2.36 -6.08 24.07
C LEU A 482 -0.88 -5.87 24.44
N LYS A 483 -0.10 -6.96 24.40
CA LYS A 483 1.33 -6.94 24.71
C LYS A 483 2.12 -6.19 23.63
N SER A 484 3.11 -5.41 24.06
CA SER A 484 4.18 -4.86 23.23
C SER A 484 5.51 -5.55 23.56
N SER A 485 6.30 -5.97 22.57
CA SER A 485 7.61 -6.58 22.77
C SER A 485 8.67 -5.64 23.31
N HIS A 486 8.43 -4.33 23.29
CA HIS A 486 9.42 -3.30 23.66
C HIS A 486 10.74 -3.38 22.84
N HIS A 487 10.76 -4.09 21.71
CA HIS A 487 11.94 -4.27 20.87
C HIS A 487 11.95 -3.29 19.69
N TRP A 488 12.83 -2.29 19.74
CA TRP A 488 12.85 -1.13 18.83
C TRP A 488 13.03 -1.42 17.32
N LEU A 489 13.49 -2.62 16.94
CA LEU A 489 13.85 -2.97 15.55
C LEU A 489 13.11 -4.17 14.96
N SER A 490 12.26 -4.88 15.72
CA SER A 490 11.63 -6.10 15.23
C SER A 490 10.16 -6.14 15.60
N GLN A 491 9.29 -6.33 14.59
CA GLN A 491 7.89 -6.61 14.81
C GLN A 491 7.73 -8.05 15.28
N HIS A 492 7.03 -8.27 16.39
CA HIS A 492 6.74 -9.60 16.90
C HIS A 492 5.28 -9.95 16.67
N TYR A 493 5.09 -11.16 16.16
CA TYR A 493 3.78 -11.79 16.10
C TYR A 493 3.36 -12.23 17.50
N ASN A 494 2.17 -11.80 17.92
CA ASN A 494 1.56 -12.13 19.19
C ASN A 494 0.08 -12.50 18.96
N HIS A 495 -0.54 -13.05 20.01
CA HIS A 495 -1.98 -13.27 20.04
C HIS A 495 -2.62 -12.78 21.32
N TYR A 496 -3.92 -12.56 21.29
CA TYR A 496 -4.74 -12.32 22.48
C TYR A 496 -6.07 -13.06 22.34
N THR A 497 -6.48 -13.81 23.36
CA THR A 497 -7.73 -14.60 23.29
C THR A 497 -8.80 -14.04 24.22
N MET A 498 -9.97 -13.73 23.67
CA MET A 498 -11.14 -13.23 24.41
C MET A 498 -12.41 -13.99 24.05
N GLY A 499 -13.48 -13.79 24.83
CA GLY A 499 -14.78 -14.40 24.59
C GLY A 499 -15.63 -13.48 23.73
N VAL A 500 -16.35 -14.05 22.76
CA VAL A 500 -17.34 -13.33 21.98
C VAL A 500 -18.64 -14.12 21.87
N ILE A 501 -19.75 -13.41 21.77
CA ILE A 501 -21.07 -13.96 21.56
C ILE A 501 -21.52 -13.56 20.16
N LEU A 502 -21.64 -14.55 19.28
CA LEU A 502 -22.14 -14.35 17.92
C LEU A 502 -23.62 -14.70 17.90
N THR A 503 -24.46 -13.69 17.66
CA THR A 503 -25.92 -13.81 17.75
C THR A 503 -26.55 -14.23 16.43
N GLN A 504 -25.84 -14.07 15.32
CA GLN A 504 -26.32 -14.38 13.96
C GLN A 504 -25.67 -15.67 13.43
N ASP A 505 -26.34 -16.39 12.54
CA ASP A 505 -25.80 -17.65 11.99
C ASP A 505 -24.71 -17.43 10.92
N GLY A 506 -24.64 -16.25 10.30
CA GLY A 506 -23.74 -15.99 9.18
C GLY A 506 -23.28 -14.55 8.95
N ASP A 507 -23.90 -13.56 9.60
CA ASP A 507 -23.70 -12.14 9.31
C ASP A 507 -23.35 -11.33 10.56
N ASN A 508 -22.39 -11.85 11.34
CA ASN A 508 -21.85 -11.07 12.45
C ASN A 508 -20.76 -10.13 11.95
N HIS A 509 -20.71 -8.94 12.54
CA HIS A 509 -19.66 -7.95 12.34
C HIS A 509 -18.82 -7.83 13.61
N ILE A 510 -17.50 -7.84 13.47
CA ILE A 510 -16.59 -7.62 14.60
C ILE A 510 -15.72 -6.40 14.26
N HIS A 511 -15.97 -5.31 14.97
CA HIS A 511 -15.35 -4.01 14.75
C HIS A 511 -14.22 -3.76 15.74
N PHE A 512 -13.07 -3.36 15.21
CA PHE A 512 -11.81 -3.10 15.88
C PHE A 512 -11.39 -1.65 15.65
N ASP A 513 -11.25 -0.88 16.72
CA ASP A 513 -10.74 0.48 16.67
C ASP A 513 -10.05 0.91 17.98
N ASN A 514 -9.54 2.14 18.00
CA ASN A 514 -9.04 2.79 19.21
C ASN A 514 -9.11 4.32 19.04
N PRO A 515 -10.25 4.97 19.32
CA PRO A 515 -10.39 6.41 19.13
C PRO A 515 -9.48 7.23 20.07
N ASP A 516 -9.06 6.63 21.19
CA ASP A 516 -8.27 7.29 22.24
C ASP A 516 -6.75 7.10 22.09
N GLY A 517 -6.30 6.38 21.04
CA GLY A 517 -4.87 6.11 20.83
C GLY A 517 -4.59 5.09 19.74
N PHE A 518 -3.42 4.46 19.80
CA PHE A 518 -2.96 3.54 18.75
C PHE A 518 -3.41 2.09 19.03
N ALA A 519 -3.82 1.36 17.99
CA ALA A 519 -4.11 -0.08 18.04
C ALA A 519 -3.14 -0.87 17.13
N PRO A 520 -2.73 -2.09 17.53
CA PRO A 520 -1.66 -2.81 16.86
C PRO A 520 -2.10 -3.23 15.47
N SER A 521 -1.10 -3.60 14.66
CA SER A 521 -1.32 -4.15 13.34
C SER A 521 -2.04 -5.51 13.46
N ILE A 522 -3.16 -5.73 12.78
CA ILE A 522 -3.99 -6.95 12.92
C ILE A 522 -3.80 -7.86 11.71
N GLU A 523 -3.45 -9.12 11.93
CA GLU A 523 -3.36 -10.13 10.85
C GLU A 523 -4.68 -10.85 10.62
N GLY A 524 -5.48 -11.05 11.67
CA GLY A 524 -6.76 -11.74 11.56
C GLY A 524 -7.29 -12.22 12.91
N ILE A 525 -8.42 -12.92 12.86
CA ILE A 525 -9.04 -13.55 14.03
C ILE A 525 -9.28 -15.04 13.78
N GLY A 526 -9.09 -15.87 14.81
CA GLY A 526 -9.49 -17.28 14.82
C GLY A 526 -10.64 -17.49 15.79
N LEU A 527 -11.67 -18.24 15.39
CA LEU A 527 -12.84 -18.53 16.23
C LEU A 527 -12.90 -20.01 16.60
N ARG A 528 -12.94 -20.29 17.91
CA ARG A 528 -13.15 -21.63 18.46
C ARG A 528 -14.46 -21.67 19.23
N ARG A 529 -15.40 -22.49 18.79
CA ARG A 529 -16.70 -22.65 19.46
C ARG A 529 -16.51 -23.23 20.87
N LEU A 530 -17.04 -22.56 21.89
CA LEU A 530 -17.00 -23.03 23.28
C LEU A 530 -18.29 -23.74 23.67
N ARG A 531 -19.43 -23.13 23.34
CA ARG A 531 -20.76 -23.66 23.68
C ARG A 531 -21.85 -23.01 22.83
N ASP A 532 -23.00 -23.67 22.76
CA ASP A 532 -24.21 -23.11 22.15
C ASP A 532 -24.71 -21.87 22.93
N LEU A 533 -25.37 -20.96 22.20
CA LEU A 533 -26.09 -19.85 22.79
C LEU A 533 -27.38 -20.39 23.44
N PRO A 534 -27.65 -20.11 24.73
CA PRO A 534 -28.92 -20.50 25.34
C PRO A 534 -30.09 -19.81 24.62
N GLU A 535 -31.21 -20.52 24.40
CA GLU A 535 -32.41 -19.99 23.72
C GLU A 535 -32.95 -18.68 24.33
N ILE A 536 -32.67 -18.42 25.62
CA ILE A 536 -33.11 -17.23 26.36
C ILE A 536 -32.38 -15.93 25.95
N VAL A 537 -31.21 -15.99 25.29
CA VAL A 537 -30.40 -14.81 24.95
C VAL A 537 -30.84 -14.15 23.62
N VAL A 538 -31.98 -14.57 23.04
CA VAL A 538 -32.38 -14.21 21.66
C VAL A 538 -33.32 -13.00 21.57
N ALA A 539 -33.65 -12.32 22.67
CA ALA A 539 -34.59 -11.19 22.63
C ALA A 539 -34.05 -9.94 23.34
N GLY A 540 -33.37 -9.08 22.57
CA GLY A 540 -33.42 -7.61 22.73
C GLY A 540 -33.16 -7.01 24.11
N ASN A 541 -32.22 -7.55 24.88
CA ASN A 541 -31.69 -6.85 26.06
C ASN A 541 -30.28 -6.35 25.75
N ASP A 542 -30.16 -5.03 25.59
CA ASP A 542 -28.92 -4.29 25.30
C ASP A 542 -27.87 -4.37 26.43
N ASP A 543 -28.15 -5.12 27.51
CA ASP A 543 -27.36 -5.13 28.75
C ASP A 543 -26.28 -6.25 28.85
N TYR A 544 -26.16 -7.14 27.85
CA TYR A 544 -25.12 -8.19 27.87
C TYR A 544 -23.95 -7.85 26.94
N PRO A 545 -22.71 -7.85 27.44
CA PRO A 545 -21.56 -7.56 26.61
C PRO A 545 -21.37 -8.71 25.60
N THR A 546 -21.41 -8.39 24.31
CA THR A 546 -21.22 -9.36 23.21
C THR A 546 -19.75 -9.74 23.00
N ALA A 547 -18.86 -9.06 23.71
CA ALA A 547 -17.44 -9.38 23.86
C ALA A 547 -17.07 -9.38 25.35
N PHE A 548 -16.18 -10.26 25.82
CA PHE A 548 -15.82 -10.33 27.25
C PHE A 548 -14.43 -10.96 27.47
N ILE A 549 -13.86 -10.71 28.65
CA ILE A 549 -12.56 -11.24 29.05
C ILE A 549 -12.70 -12.70 29.50
N LEU A 550 -11.90 -13.59 28.89
CA LEU A 550 -11.83 -15.00 29.31
C LEU A 550 -10.87 -15.19 30.49
N PRO A 551 -11.17 -16.14 31.39
CA PRO A 551 -10.21 -16.57 32.40
C PRO A 551 -9.00 -17.28 31.74
N PRO A 552 -7.80 -17.26 32.36
CA PRO A 552 -6.57 -17.78 31.73
C PRO A 552 -6.64 -19.24 31.28
N MET A 553 -7.44 -20.05 31.99
CA MET A 553 -7.63 -21.47 31.65
C MET A 553 -8.41 -21.68 30.35
N GLU A 554 -9.33 -20.78 30.00
CA GLU A 554 -10.15 -20.87 28.79
C GLU A 554 -9.50 -20.16 27.61
N SER A 555 -8.75 -19.07 27.87
CA SER A 555 -8.04 -18.30 26.84
C SER A 555 -6.75 -18.98 26.36
N GLY A 556 -6.05 -19.72 27.24
CA GLY A 556 -4.68 -20.16 27.00
C GLY A 556 -3.65 -19.00 26.97
N ASP A 557 -4.12 -17.76 27.19
CA ASP A 557 -3.31 -16.55 27.23
C ASP A 557 -3.43 -15.90 28.63
N PRO A 558 -2.34 -15.81 29.40
CA PRO A 558 -2.34 -15.23 30.74
C PRO A 558 -2.66 -13.73 30.78
N LEU A 559 -2.60 -13.02 29.66
CA LEU A 559 -2.98 -11.61 29.57
C LEU A 559 -4.48 -11.41 29.33
N ALA A 560 -5.19 -12.44 28.85
CA ALA A 560 -6.63 -12.38 28.61
C ALA A 560 -7.37 -11.86 29.85
N SER A 561 -7.03 -12.37 31.03
CA SER A 561 -7.71 -12.03 32.29
C SER A 561 -7.37 -10.65 32.87
N GLN A 562 -6.42 -9.90 32.28
CA GLN A 562 -5.88 -8.69 32.92
C GLN A 562 -6.68 -7.42 32.67
N GLY A 563 -7.60 -7.41 31.70
CA GLY A 563 -8.43 -6.24 31.35
C GLY A 563 -7.64 -4.95 31.11
N ALA A 564 -8.33 -3.85 30.83
CA ALA A 564 -7.71 -2.54 30.91
C ALA A 564 -7.46 -2.20 32.39
N LEU A 565 -6.21 -2.28 32.87
CA LEU A 565 -5.84 -1.84 34.22
C LEU A 565 -6.35 -0.40 34.47
N PRO A 566 -6.83 -0.06 35.69
CA PRO A 566 -7.34 1.28 35.99
C PRO A 566 -6.29 2.35 35.69
N VAL A 567 -6.71 3.38 34.96
CA VAL A 567 -5.89 4.51 34.46
C VAL A 567 -4.96 5.08 35.54
N ILE A 568 -5.41 5.17 36.79
CA ILE A 568 -4.65 5.78 37.91
C ILE A 568 -3.46 4.93 38.35
N GLY A 569 -3.58 3.61 38.41
CA GLY A 569 -2.46 2.73 38.79
C GLY A 569 -1.35 2.72 37.74
N ARG A 570 -1.71 2.84 36.45
CA ARG A 570 -0.77 2.88 35.33
C ARG A 570 -0.06 4.23 35.21
N VAL A 571 -0.75 5.37 35.39
CA VAL A 571 -0.10 6.69 35.43
C VAL A 571 0.98 6.73 36.51
N VAL A 572 0.70 6.19 37.69
CA VAL A 572 1.65 6.21 38.82
C VAL A 572 2.88 5.34 38.54
N ILE A 573 2.71 4.11 38.04
CA ILE A 573 3.85 3.23 37.76
C ILE A 573 4.68 3.76 36.58
N ASP A 574 4.03 4.23 35.51
CA ASP A 574 4.71 4.64 34.28
C ASP A 574 5.44 5.99 34.41
N TYR A 575 4.87 6.96 35.14
CA TYR A 575 5.55 8.24 35.39
C TYR A 575 6.70 8.13 36.39
N ILE A 576 6.59 7.26 37.40
CA ILE A 576 7.64 7.13 38.43
C ILE A 576 8.96 6.66 37.80
N TRP A 577 8.93 5.70 36.88
CA TRP A 577 10.15 5.20 36.23
C TRP A 577 10.82 6.25 35.33
N GLU A 578 10.05 7.12 34.67
CA GLU A 578 10.58 8.23 33.88
C GLU A 578 11.28 9.27 34.76
N TRP A 579 10.66 9.65 35.89
CA TRP A 579 11.29 10.55 36.87
C TRP A 579 12.53 9.94 37.51
N VAL A 580 12.52 8.63 37.80
CA VAL A 580 13.70 7.91 38.31
C VAL A 580 14.83 7.90 37.27
N THR A 581 14.52 7.60 36.01
CA THR A 581 15.52 7.56 34.93
C THR A 581 16.09 8.95 34.66
N PHE A 582 15.23 9.97 34.59
CA PHE A 582 15.64 11.37 34.43
C PHE A 582 16.53 11.82 35.61
N ALA A 583 16.17 11.46 36.85
CA ALA A 583 16.99 11.73 38.02
C ALA A 583 18.36 11.02 37.95
N LEU A 584 18.41 9.76 37.52
CA LEU A 584 19.65 9.01 37.34
C LEU A 584 20.56 9.62 36.27
N VAL A 585 19.99 10.08 35.15
CA VAL A 585 20.74 10.78 34.08
C VAL A 585 21.32 12.09 34.61
N ILE A 586 20.54 12.89 35.35
CA ILE A 586 21.03 14.12 35.99
C ILE A 586 22.20 13.81 36.94
N VAL A 587 22.06 12.79 37.79
CA VAL A 587 23.12 12.36 38.72
C VAL A 587 24.38 11.95 37.95
N PHE A 588 24.23 11.20 36.86
CA PHE A 588 25.34 10.77 36.01
C PHE A 588 26.05 11.96 35.35
N VAL A 589 25.30 12.92 34.79
CA VAL A 589 25.85 14.15 34.19
C VAL A 589 26.60 14.99 35.22
N ILE A 590 26.05 15.17 36.42
CA ILE A 590 26.72 15.88 37.53
C ILE A 590 28.03 15.18 37.93
N TRP A 591 28.00 13.86 38.04
CA TRP A 591 29.18 13.04 38.36
C TRP A 591 30.25 13.15 37.26
N PHE A 592 29.86 13.10 36.00
CA PHE A 592 30.77 13.22 34.85
C PHE A 592 31.41 14.62 34.78
N ILE A 593 30.62 15.68 35.01
CA ILE A 593 31.13 17.06 35.10
C ILE A 593 32.14 17.20 36.25
N ARG A 594 31.90 16.55 37.39
CA ARG A 594 32.86 16.53 38.52
C ARG A 594 34.18 15.87 38.13
N ILE A 595 34.14 14.72 37.45
CA ILE A 595 35.35 14.05 36.94
C ILE A 595 36.14 14.95 36.00
N ILE A 596 35.46 15.64 35.06
CA ILE A 596 36.12 16.56 34.14
C ILE A 596 36.77 17.74 34.89
N ARG A 597 36.07 18.32 35.88
CA ARG A 597 36.61 19.41 36.70
C ARG A 597 37.83 18.97 37.51
N ASP A 598 37.79 17.78 38.12
CA ASP A 598 38.92 17.26 38.89
C ASP A 598 40.12 16.94 38.00
N ARG A 599 39.88 16.39 36.81
CA ARG A 599 40.94 16.15 35.82
C ARG A 599 41.59 17.46 35.37
N ARG A 600 40.80 18.50 35.07
CA ARG A 600 41.31 19.84 34.73
C ARG A 600 42.06 20.49 35.90
N ARG A 601 41.63 20.30 37.15
CA ARG A 601 42.35 20.77 38.34
C ARG A 601 43.70 20.09 38.51
N ARG A 602 43.78 18.76 38.30
CA ARG A 602 45.06 18.03 38.35
C ARG A 602 46.01 18.50 37.25
N GLN A 603 45.52 18.64 36.01
CA GLN A 603 46.34 19.16 34.90
C GLN A 603 46.84 20.60 35.16
N ARG A 604 46.03 21.48 35.75
CA ARG A 604 46.50 22.82 36.15
C ARG A 604 47.59 22.77 37.21
N LYS A 605 47.44 21.92 38.23
CA LYS A 605 48.46 21.75 39.27
C LYS A 605 49.77 21.18 38.72
N GLU A 606 49.70 20.25 37.77
CA GLU A 606 50.90 19.75 37.07
C GLU A 606 51.55 20.83 36.21
N LEU A 607 50.77 21.66 35.50
CA LEU A 607 51.32 22.80 34.76
C LEU A 607 51.96 23.84 35.67
N GLU A 608 51.34 24.18 36.80
CA GLU A 608 51.91 25.09 37.81
C GLU A 608 53.19 24.52 38.41
N TYR A 609 53.24 23.21 38.68
CA TYR A 609 54.44 22.53 39.18
C TYR A 609 55.58 22.52 38.15
N ILE A 610 55.27 22.30 36.87
CA ILE A 610 56.25 22.37 35.77
C ILE A 610 56.78 23.80 35.63
N LEU A 611 55.91 24.81 35.67
CA LEU A 611 56.29 26.23 35.58
C LEU A 611 57.16 26.68 36.76
N LEU A 612 56.91 26.18 37.97
CA LEU A 612 57.69 26.51 39.18
C LEU A 612 59.03 25.77 39.27
N THR A 613 59.24 24.71 38.49
CA THR A 613 60.49 23.92 38.48
C THR A 613 61.37 24.18 37.26
N THR A 614 60.91 25.00 36.32
CA THR A 614 61.64 25.38 35.09
C THR A 614 62.05 26.86 35.05
N SER A 615 61.80 27.63 36.11
CA SER A 615 62.39 28.96 36.39
C SER A 615 63.49 28.85 37.42
#